data_AF-A0A0R1K020-F1
#
_entry.id   AF-A0A0R1K020-F1
#
_cell.length_a   1.000
_cell.length_b   1.000
_cell.length_c   1.000
_cell.angle_alpha   90.00
_cell.angle_beta   90.00
_cell.angle_gamma   90.00
#
_symmetry.space_group_name_H-M   'P 1'
#
loop_
_entity.id
_entity.type
_entity.pdbx_description
1 polymer ?
#
loop_
_entity_poly.entity_id
_entity_poly.type
_entity_poly.pdbx_seq_one_letter_code
_entity_poly.pdbx_strand_id
1 'polypeptide(L)'
;MFIGLIQMIVLPIVVSCLTVGIANMGDIKKLGRVGGKTIIYFEVMTTIAIALGLLIGNVFHPGTFIDIHQLHSTDISQYVSTAKSAKNTGIWATLMGIIPTNFFKSLGEGDMMPVIFFSVFFGLGTAAIGEKGKIIIDFLDAVSQVMFKVTNWVMHTAPIGVCALIGVTIAQMGLSALAPLGYFIVLAYGTMLLFILVFMGLVARLFGFRLWELLVVIKDEAVLAFSTASSEATLPRLIDKMDKFGVSQGIVSFVIPTGYTFNLDGSAIYQSLAALFLAQAYNIHLSLGQQITLLVVLMITSKGMAGVPGASFVVLLATVSTIGVPMSGLTFIAGIDRLVDMGRTAVNVVGNSLATVVIGKSEHEFSEEKSQAYLAQIRHKEA
;
A
#
# COMPACT_ATOMS: atom_id res chain seq x y z
N MET A 1 -10.93 18.77 -10.67
CA MET A 1 -10.65 19.32 -9.33
C MET A 1 -10.20 18.23 -8.36
N PHE A 2 -11.03 17.24 -8.01
CA PHE A 2 -10.67 16.19 -7.02
C PHE A 2 -9.34 15.48 -7.35
N ILE A 3 -9.16 15.01 -8.59
CA ILE A 3 -7.90 14.38 -9.02
C ILE A 3 -6.70 15.33 -8.90
N GLY A 4 -6.88 16.62 -9.21
CA GLY A 4 -5.82 17.63 -9.05
C GLY A 4 -5.42 17.84 -7.59
N LEU A 5 -6.37 17.80 -6.65
CA LEU A 5 -6.09 17.84 -5.22
C LEU A 5 -5.28 16.62 -4.77
N ILE A 6 -5.56 15.43 -5.31
CA ILE A 6 -4.77 14.23 -5.03
C ILE A 6 -3.36 14.35 -5.64
N GLN A 7 -3.24 14.80 -6.89
CA GLN A 7 -1.95 14.99 -7.57
C GLN A 7 -1.05 15.97 -6.82
N MET A 8 -1.61 17.04 -6.26
CA MET A 8 -0.88 18.02 -5.44
C MET A 8 -0.22 17.39 -4.21
N ILE A 9 -0.85 16.37 -3.62
CA ILE A 9 -0.39 15.71 -2.39
C ILE A 9 0.74 14.71 -2.67
N VAL A 10 0.72 14.07 -3.84
CA VAL A 10 1.53 12.86 -4.11
C VAL A 10 3.03 13.11 -4.00
N LEU A 11 3.55 14.13 -4.67
CA LEU A 11 5.00 14.36 -4.70
C LEU A 11 5.58 14.68 -3.30
N PRO A 12 5.01 15.62 -2.52
CA PRO A 12 5.44 15.84 -1.14
C PRO A 12 5.38 14.59 -0.25
N ILE A 13 4.31 13.80 -0.35
CA ILE A 13 4.17 12.55 0.41
C ILE A 13 5.24 11.55 0.00
N VAL A 14 5.42 11.28 -1.30
CA VAL A 14 6.40 10.30 -1.77
C VAL A 14 7.80 10.67 -1.30
N VAL A 15 8.22 11.93 -1.46
CA VAL A 15 9.56 12.37 -1.05
C VAL A 15 9.76 12.24 0.46
N SER A 16 8.81 12.75 1.25
CA SER A 16 8.90 12.73 2.71
C SER A 16 8.83 11.29 3.27
N CYS A 17 7.80 10.53 2.89
CA CYS A 17 7.55 9.18 3.40
C CYS A 17 8.65 8.21 3.02
N LEU A 18 9.14 8.24 1.78
CA LEU A 18 10.25 7.37 1.37
C LEU A 18 11.53 7.71 2.12
N THR A 19 11.87 9.01 2.22
CA THR A 19 13.08 9.41 2.92
C THR A 19 13.03 9.00 4.39
N VAL A 20 11.92 9.29 5.08
CA VAL A 20 11.69 8.96 6.49
C VAL A 20 11.65 7.44 6.69
N GLY A 21 10.90 6.72 5.84
CA GLY A 21 10.78 5.27 5.90
C GLY A 21 12.13 4.56 5.74
N ILE A 22 12.92 4.95 4.74
CA ILE A 22 14.25 4.38 4.51
C ILE A 22 15.22 4.76 5.64
N ALA A 23 15.16 6.00 6.13
CA ALA A 23 16.04 6.44 7.21
C ALA A 23 15.76 5.70 8.54
N ASN A 24 14.48 5.57 8.90
CA ASN A 24 14.04 4.90 10.12
C ASN A 24 14.28 3.38 10.10
N MET A 25 14.35 2.77 8.92
CA MET A 25 14.70 1.35 8.77
C MET A 25 16.09 1.03 9.34
N GLY A 26 17.00 2.01 9.36
CA GLY A 26 18.30 1.90 10.03
C GLY A 26 18.18 1.78 11.55
N ASP A 27 17.31 2.56 12.18
CA ASP A 27 17.09 2.51 13.63
C ASP A 27 16.34 1.24 14.05
N ILE A 28 15.40 0.77 13.25
CA ILE A 28 14.73 -0.53 13.48
C ILE A 28 15.75 -1.67 13.52
N LYS A 29 16.76 -1.66 12.65
CA LYS A 29 17.84 -2.66 12.68
C LYS A 29 18.72 -2.56 13.94
N LYS A 30 18.86 -1.37 14.54
CA LYS A 30 19.58 -1.18 15.81
C LYS A 30 18.85 -1.79 17.00
N LEU A 31 17.54 -2.06 16.90
CA LEU A 31 16.79 -2.81 17.92
C LEU A 31 17.14 -4.32 17.96
N GLY A 32 18.18 -4.74 17.23
CA GLY A 32 18.75 -6.07 17.33
C GLY A 32 17.85 -7.14 16.69
N ARG A 33 17.67 -8.26 17.39
CA ARG A 33 17.02 -9.46 16.85
C ARG A 33 15.55 -9.23 16.50
N VAL A 34 14.79 -8.57 17.38
CA VAL A 34 13.35 -8.34 17.21
C VAL A 34 13.07 -7.44 16.01
N GLY A 35 13.80 -6.33 15.90
CA GLY A 35 13.66 -5.39 14.78
C GLY A 35 14.01 -6.03 13.43
N GLY A 36 15.12 -6.77 13.37
CA GLY A 36 15.52 -7.50 12.16
C GLY A 36 14.48 -8.54 11.71
N LYS A 37 13.98 -9.37 12.63
CA LYS A 37 12.91 -10.35 12.31
C LYS A 37 11.64 -9.69 11.83
N THR A 38 11.25 -8.57 12.44
CA THR A 38 10.04 -7.81 12.09
C THR A 38 10.12 -7.28 10.66
N ILE A 39 11.24 -6.67 10.27
CA ILE A 39 11.44 -6.17 8.90
C ILE A 39 11.45 -7.31 7.88
N ILE A 40 12.13 -8.42 8.18
CA ILE A 40 12.15 -9.59 7.29
C ILE A 40 10.73 -10.12 7.09
N TYR A 41 9.98 -10.26 8.18
CA TYR A 41 8.58 -10.71 8.12
C TYR A 41 7.73 -9.77 7.24
N PHE A 42 7.82 -8.46 7.45
CA PHE A 42 7.07 -7.47 6.66
C PHE A 42 7.43 -7.55 5.18
N GLU A 43 8.71 -7.65 4.86
CA GLU A 43 9.14 -7.71 3.47
C GLU A 43 8.66 -8.98 2.77
N VAL A 44 8.72 -10.13 3.44
CA VAL A 44 8.21 -11.39 2.90
C VAL A 44 6.70 -11.32 2.67
N MET A 45 5.92 -10.86 3.66
CA MET A 45 4.46 -10.80 3.54
C MET A 45 4.01 -9.81 2.47
N THR A 46 4.61 -8.62 2.43
CA THR A 46 4.31 -7.62 1.40
C THR A 46 4.71 -8.11 0.01
N THR A 47 5.85 -8.82 -0.14
CA THR A 47 6.25 -9.42 -1.43
C THR A 47 5.22 -10.43 -1.91
N ILE A 48 4.76 -11.32 -1.02
CA ILE A 48 3.72 -12.31 -1.33
C ILE A 48 2.41 -11.60 -1.72
N ALA A 49 2.01 -10.55 -1.00
CA ALA A 49 0.83 -9.75 -1.30
C ALA A 49 0.88 -9.13 -2.70
N ILE A 50 2.00 -8.50 -3.07
CA ILE A 50 2.18 -7.91 -4.41
C ILE A 50 2.17 -9.01 -5.48
N ALA A 51 2.94 -10.08 -5.28
CA ALA A 51 3.02 -11.18 -6.22
C ALA A 51 1.65 -11.82 -6.44
N LEU A 52 0.84 -11.96 -5.38
CA LEU A 52 -0.51 -12.47 -5.48
C LEU A 52 -1.43 -11.53 -6.27
N GLY A 53 -1.41 -10.23 -6.00
CA GLY A 53 -2.20 -9.26 -6.78
C GLY A 53 -1.80 -9.24 -8.26
N LEU A 54 -0.50 -9.34 -8.56
CA LEU A 54 -0.01 -9.51 -9.92
C LEU A 54 -0.50 -10.82 -10.55
N LEU A 55 -0.41 -11.95 -9.83
CA LEU A 55 -0.84 -13.25 -10.30
C LEU A 55 -2.33 -13.24 -10.66
N ILE A 56 -3.19 -12.75 -9.76
CA ILE A 56 -4.64 -12.66 -10.02
C ILE A 56 -4.92 -11.74 -11.20
N GLY A 57 -4.23 -10.60 -11.31
CA GLY A 57 -4.38 -9.69 -12.45
C GLY A 57 -4.01 -10.33 -13.79
N ASN A 58 -2.97 -11.16 -13.83
CA ASN A 58 -2.55 -11.90 -15.03
C ASN A 58 -3.39 -13.15 -15.31
N VAL A 59 -4.11 -13.70 -14.33
CA VAL A 59 -4.98 -14.87 -14.57
C VAL A 59 -6.35 -14.38 -15.07
N PHE A 60 -6.94 -13.43 -14.37
CA PHE A 60 -8.32 -13.01 -14.58
C PHE A 60 -8.50 -11.82 -15.53
N HIS A 61 -7.41 -11.12 -15.86
CA HIS A 61 -7.37 -10.02 -16.83
C HIS A 61 -8.50 -8.97 -16.68
N PRO A 62 -8.72 -8.42 -15.47
CA PRO A 62 -9.89 -7.58 -15.21
C PRO A 62 -9.93 -6.28 -16.01
N GLY A 63 -8.79 -5.77 -16.49
CA GLY A 63 -8.76 -4.54 -17.27
C GLY A 63 -9.14 -4.72 -18.74
N THR A 64 -9.13 -5.94 -19.27
CA THR A 64 -9.45 -6.21 -20.69
C THR A 64 -10.92 -5.99 -21.05
N PHE A 65 -11.79 -5.90 -20.04
CA PHE A 65 -13.21 -5.59 -20.21
C PHE A 65 -13.48 -4.09 -20.42
N ILE A 66 -12.45 -3.24 -20.39
CA ILE A 66 -12.54 -1.80 -20.65
C ILE A 66 -11.53 -1.46 -21.75
N ASP A 67 -11.97 -0.74 -22.77
CA ASP A 67 -11.06 -0.11 -23.75
C ASP A 67 -11.11 1.41 -23.59
N ILE A 68 -10.12 1.96 -22.86
CA ILE A 68 -10.08 3.41 -22.55
C ILE A 68 -9.66 4.22 -23.79
N HIS A 69 -9.00 3.61 -24.78
CA HIS A 69 -8.54 4.31 -25.99
C HIS A 69 -9.67 4.77 -26.91
N GLN A 70 -10.85 4.15 -26.82
CA GLN A 70 -12.00 4.57 -27.62
C GLN A 70 -12.65 5.87 -27.12
N LEU A 71 -12.25 6.38 -25.95
CA LEU A 71 -13.04 7.37 -25.21
C LEU A 71 -12.45 8.78 -25.11
N HIS A 72 -11.17 9.01 -25.42
CA HIS A 72 -10.63 10.38 -25.50
C HIS A 72 -9.55 10.53 -26.58
N SER A 73 -9.82 11.43 -27.52
CA SER A 73 -8.85 12.14 -28.35
C SER A 73 -8.01 13.10 -27.50
N THR A 74 -7.41 12.61 -26.41
CA THR A 74 -6.25 13.27 -25.83
C THR A 74 -5.08 12.78 -26.64
N ASP A 75 -4.24 13.68 -27.15
CA ASP A 75 -3.11 13.33 -28.00
C ASP A 75 -2.06 12.53 -27.19
N ILE A 76 -2.28 11.21 -27.07
CA ILE A 76 -1.41 10.28 -26.35
C ILE A 76 -0.11 10.06 -27.12
N SER A 77 0.06 10.69 -28.30
CA SER A 77 1.24 10.57 -29.15
C SER A 77 2.53 10.99 -28.43
N GLN A 78 2.47 11.95 -27.49
CA GLN A 78 3.61 12.32 -26.64
C GLN A 78 4.00 11.25 -25.60
N TYR A 79 3.08 10.38 -25.19
CA TYR A 79 3.37 9.29 -24.25
C TYR A 79 3.67 7.98 -24.98
N VAL A 80 3.05 7.76 -26.15
CA VAL A 80 3.38 6.67 -27.09
C VAL A 80 4.77 6.87 -27.69
N SER A 81 5.23 8.11 -27.91
CA SER A 81 6.62 8.40 -28.33
C SER A 81 7.62 8.10 -27.21
N THR A 82 7.30 8.39 -25.94
CA THR A 82 8.09 8.00 -24.76
C THR A 82 8.14 6.47 -24.58
N ALA A 83 7.00 5.78 -24.74
CA ALA A 83 6.92 4.32 -24.68
C ALA A 83 7.61 3.63 -25.88
N LYS A 84 7.57 4.22 -27.08
CA LYS A 84 8.34 3.76 -28.26
C LYS A 84 9.83 4.05 -28.12
N SER A 85 10.22 5.12 -27.42
CA SER A 85 11.63 5.42 -27.11
C SER A 85 12.21 4.45 -26.07
N ALA A 86 11.36 3.90 -25.20
CA ALA A 86 11.73 2.83 -24.26
C ALA A 86 11.94 1.46 -24.91
N LYS A 87 11.52 1.24 -26.18
CA LYS A 87 11.77 -0.03 -26.89
C LYS A 87 13.22 -0.22 -27.36
N ASN A 88 14.05 0.84 -27.35
CA ASN A 88 15.43 0.81 -27.84
C ASN A 88 16.50 1.11 -26.78
N THR A 89 16.13 1.22 -25.51
CA THR A 89 17.07 1.50 -24.43
C THR A 89 17.31 0.22 -23.65
N GLY A 90 18.50 -0.38 -23.80
CA GLY A 90 18.90 -1.55 -23.01
C GLY A 90 18.81 -1.28 -21.50
N ILE A 91 18.88 -2.33 -20.68
CA ILE A 91 18.81 -2.27 -19.21
C ILE A 91 19.69 -1.15 -18.63
N TRP A 92 20.86 -0.89 -19.25
CA TRP A 92 21.77 0.19 -18.90
C TRP A 92 21.19 1.61 -19.09
N ALA A 93 20.48 1.86 -20.19
CA ALA A 93 19.84 3.14 -20.45
C ALA A 93 18.59 3.33 -19.59
N THR A 94 17.86 2.26 -19.25
CA THR A 94 16.80 2.31 -18.23
C THR A 94 17.37 2.63 -16.85
N LEU A 95 18.48 2.01 -16.45
CA LEU A 95 19.19 2.30 -15.21
C LEU A 95 19.71 3.75 -15.15
N MET A 96 20.29 4.24 -16.24
CA MET A 96 20.73 5.63 -16.36
C MET A 96 19.55 6.61 -16.27
N GLY A 97 18.39 6.27 -16.84
CA GLY A 97 17.18 7.08 -16.77
C GLY A 97 16.53 7.14 -15.38
N ILE A 98 16.87 6.21 -14.48
CA ILE A 98 16.42 6.23 -13.08
C ILE A 98 17.20 7.27 -12.26
N ILE A 99 18.44 7.60 -12.65
CA ILE A 99 19.28 8.54 -11.91
C ILE A 99 18.94 9.97 -12.37
N PRO A 100 18.32 10.83 -11.52
CA PRO A 100 18.03 12.19 -11.91
C PRO A 100 19.32 13.00 -12.05
N THR A 101 19.53 13.64 -13.21
CA THR A 101 20.58 14.66 -13.37
C THR A 101 20.26 15.93 -12.59
N ASN A 102 18.96 16.21 -12.40
CA ASN A 102 18.46 17.29 -11.56
C ASN A 102 17.16 16.86 -10.86
N PHE A 103 17.23 16.71 -9.54
CA PHE A 103 16.09 16.32 -8.72
C PHE A 103 14.93 17.33 -8.81
N PHE A 104 15.20 18.63 -8.72
CA PHE A 104 14.16 19.66 -8.77
C PHE A 104 13.46 19.71 -10.13
N LYS A 105 14.18 19.42 -11.21
CA LYS A 105 13.58 19.27 -12.54
C LYS A 105 12.63 18.09 -12.58
N SER A 106 13.09 16.92 -12.12
CA SER A 106 12.26 15.70 -12.06
C SER A 106 11.01 15.89 -11.19
N LEU A 107 11.17 16.63 -10.08
CA LEU A 107 10.07 17.01 -9.18
C LEU A 107 9.07 17.95 -9.88
N GLY A 108 9.54 18.91 -10.67
CA GLY A 108 8.69 19.85 -11.41
C GLY A 108 7.97 19.23 -12.61
N GLU A 109 8.61 18.27 -13.28
CA GLU A 109 8.05 17.54 -14.43
C GLU A 109 7.15 16.36 -14.00
N GLY A 110 7.23 15.95 -12.72
CA GLY A 110 6.44 14.85 -12.18
C GLY A 110 6.99 13.46 -12.52
N ASP A 111 8.27 13.38 -12.87
CA ASP A 111 8.95 12.12 -13.18
C ASP A 111 9.17 11.31 -11.90
N MET A 112 8.24 10.41 -11.62
CA MET A 112 8.17 9.73 -10.33
C MET A 112 9.33 8.74 -10.10
N MET A 113 9.80 8.05 -11.13
CA MET A 113 10.86 7.04 -10.97
C MET A 113 12.18 7.68 -10.48
N PRO A 114 12.70 8.77 -11.11
CA PRO A 114 13.85 9.49 -10.57
C PRO A 114 13.63 10.10 -9.19
N VAL A 115 12.42 10.59 -8.89
CA VAL A 115 12.06 11.12 -7.57
C VAL A 115 12.16 10.03 -6.50
N ILE A 116 11.59 8.84 -6.75
CA ILE A 116 11.67 7.68 -5.85
C ILE A 116 13.14 7.28 -5.63
N PHE A 117 13.92 7.18 -6.70
CA PHE A 117 15.33 6.81 -6.61
C PHE A 117 16.12 7.80 -5.75
N PHE A 118 15.95 9.11 -6.00
CA PHE A 118 16.60 10.14 -5.18
C PHE A 118 16.17 10.04 -3.72
N SER A 119 14.88 9.91 -3.42
CA SER A 119 14.38 9.83 -2.04
C SER A 119 14.94 8.63 -1.27
N VAL A 120 15.12 7.48 -1.93
CA VAL A 120 15.77 6.32 -1.33
C VAL A 120 17.23 6.63 -0.99
N PHE A 121 18.01 7.15 -1.94
CA PHE A 121 19.42 7.50 -1.70
C PHE A 121 19.58 8.59 -0.65
N PHE A 122 18.70 9.60 -0.68
CA PHE A 122 18.68 10.68 0.29
C PHE A 122 18.33 10.18 1.69
N GLY A 123 17.37 9.24 1.81
CA GLY A 123 17.04 8.56 3.07
C GLY A 123 18.22 7.73 3.61
N LEU A 124 18.88 6.95 2.76
CA LEU A 124 20.09 6.19 3.14
C LEU A 124 21.22 7.12 3.61
N GLY A 125 21.47 8.21 2.87
CA GLY A 125 22.46 9.22 3.26
C GLY A 125 22.12 9.92 4.57
N THR A 126 20.84 10.24 4.79
CA THR A 126 20.35 10.84 6.03
C THR A 126 20.54 9.91 7.22
N ALA A 127 20.30 8.61 7.07
CA ALA A 127 20.60 7.63 8.12
C ALA A 127 22.12 7.47 8.37
N ALA A 128 22.94 7.54 7.32
CA ALA A 128 24.38 7.35 7.41
C ALA A 128 25.10 8.46 8.19
N ILE A 129 24.57 9.69 8.18
CA ILE A 129 25.14 10.82 8.94
C ILE A 129 24.74 10.83 10.43
N GLY A 130 23.94 9.83 10.87
CA GLY A 130 23.60 9.62 12.27
C GLY A 130 22.77 10.77 12.88
N GLU A 131 23.17 11.23 14.06
CA GLU A 131 22.42 12.22 14.84
C GLU A 131 22.16 13.54 14.09
N LYS A 132 23.10 13.99 13.23
CA LYS A 132 22.91 15.18 12.39
C LYS A 132 21.78 15.00 11.37
N GLY A 133 21.50 13.77 10.95
CA GLY A 133 20.41 13.46 10.02
C GLY A 133 19.03 13.56 10.68
N LYS A 134 18.95 13.51 12.01
CA LYS A 134 17.69 13.56 12.74
C LYS A 134 16.86 14.80 12.43
N ILE A 135 17.50 15.97 12.25
CA ILE A 135 16.80 17.20 11.88
C ILE A 135 16.07 17.09 10.52
N ILE A 136 16.64 16.35 9.58
CA ILE A 136 16.06 16.11 8.26
C ILE A 136 14.89 15.12 8.39
N ILE A 137 15.08 14.05 9.17
CA ILE A 137 14.03 13.06 9.44
C ILE A 137 12.84 13.74 10.11
N ASP A 138 13.06 14.49 11.20
CA ASP A 138 12.00 15.17 11.94
C ASP A 138 11.28 16.21 11.07
N PHE A 139 12.01 16.96 10.23
CA PHE A 139 11.42 17.90 9.27
C PHE A 139 10.55 17.19 8.23
N LEU A 140 11.06 16.15 7.59
CA LEU A 140 10.32 15.42 6.56
C LEU A 140 9.16 14.62 7.15
N ASP A 141 9.30 14.11 8.37
CA ASP A 141 8.20 13.48 9.10
C ASP A 141 7.08 14.50 9.35
N ALA A 142 7.41 15.70 9.82
CA ALA A 142 6.44 16.78 9.96
C ALA A 142 5.77 17.16 8.62
N VAL A 143 6.53 17.21 7.53
CA VAL A 143 5.97 17.42 6.18
C VAL A 143 4.98 16.31 5.82
N SER A 144 5.34 15.04 6.06
CA SER A 144 4.47 13.90 5.77
C SER A 144 3.16 13.98 6.58
N GLN A 145 3.23 14.30 7.87
CA GLN A 145 2.07 14.44 8.75
C GLN A 145 1.15 15.58 8.29
N VAL A 146 1.72 16.73 7.91
CA VAL A 146 0.94 17.84 7.34
C VAL A 146 0.26 17.41 6.05
N MET A 147 0.95 16.69 5.17
CA MET A 147 0.37 16.22 3.92
C MET A 147 -0.72 15.17 4.13
N PHE A 148 -0.58 14.26 5.09
CA PHE A 148 -1.66 13.34 5.47
C PHE A 148 -2.87 14.08 6.05
N LYS A 149 -2.66 15.17 6.79
CA LYS A 149 -3.76 16.04 7.25
C LYS A 149 -4.48 16.70 6.07
N VAL A 150 -3.73 17.17 5.07
CA VAL A 150 -4.30 17.69 3.83
C VAL A 150 -5.05 16.58 3.06
N THR A 151 -4.50 15.36 2.99
CA THR A 151 -5.19 14.20 2.42
C THR A 151 -6.54 14.00 3.10
N ASN A 152 -6.60 14.04 4.42
CA ASN A 152 -7.85 13.90 5.17
C ASN A 152 -8.88 14.99 4.78
N TRP A 153 -8.47 16.25 4.67
CA TRP A 153 -9.34 17.34 4.19
C TRP A 153 -9.84 17.12 2.77
N VAL A 154 -8.97 16.67 1.87
CA VAL A 154 -9.37 16.34 0.49
C VAL A 154 -10.34 15.16 0.49
N MET A 155 -10.13 14.17 1.35
CA MET A 155 -11.01 13.00 1.45
C MET A 155 -12.42 13.35 1.98
N HIS A 156 -12.61 14.46 2.70
CA HIS A 156 -13.96 14.96 3.01
C HIS A 156 -14.72 15.40 1.75
N THR A 157 -14.02 15.82 0.70
CA THR A 157 -14.62 16.15 -0.60
C THR A 157 -14.77 14.93 -1.51
N ALA A 158 -14.22 13.77 -1.12
CA ALA A 158 -14.26 12.54 -1.92
C ALA A 158 -15.67 12.08 -2.28
N PRO A 159 -16.71 12.16 -1.44
CA PRO A 159 -18.06 11.75 -1.84
C PRO A 159 -18.55 12.49 -3.09
N ILE A 160 -18.32 13.81 -3.16
CA ILE A 160 -18.69 14.64 -4.31
C ILE A 160 -17.80 14.30 -5.51
N GLY A 161 -16.48 14.19 -5.29
CA GLY A 161 -15.52 13.85 -6.34
C GLY A 161 -15.80 12.49 -6.98
N VAL A 162 -16.07 11.47 -6.18
CA VAL A 162 -16.41 10.11 -6.59
C VAL A 162 -17.74 10.09 -7.35
N CYS A 163 -18.78 10.76 -6.84
CA CYS A 163 -20.05 10.86 -7.56
C CYS A 163 -19.87 11.50 -8.94
N ALA A 164 -19.07 12.57 -9.04
CA ALA A 164 -18.77 13.20 -10.31
C ALA A 164 -17.96 12.27 -11.24
N LEU A 165 -16.97 11.55 -10.73
CA LEU A 165 -16.15 10.63 -11.52
C LEU A 165 -16.97 9.45 -12.06
N ILE A 166 -17.77 8.80 -11.21
CA ILE A 166 -18.70 7.73 -11.64
C ILE A 166 -19.71 8.30 -12.63
N GLY A 167 -20.24 9.49 -12.38
CA GLY A 167 -21.18 10.17 -13.29
C GLY A 167 -20.59 10.38 -14.68
N VAL A 168 -19.32 10.84 -14.76
CA VAL A 168 -18.60 10.99 -16.04
C VAL A 168 -18.40 9.64 -16.71
N THR A 169 -18.00 8.60 -15.98
CA THR A 169 -17.85 7.24 -16.52
C THR A 169 -19.17 6.74 -17.12
N ILE A 170 -20.30 6.89 -16.40
CA ILE A 170 -21.62 6.48 -16.90
C ILE A 170 -22.03 7.33 -18.10
N ALA A 171 -21.79 8.65 -18.07
CA ALA A 171 -22.17 9.54 -19.16
C ALA A 171 -21.39 9.27 -20.46
N GLN A 172 -20.11 8.92 -20.35
CA GLN A 172 -19.24 8.67 -21.52
C GLN A 172 -19.32 7.23 -22.01
N MET A 173 -19.47 6.26 -21.10
CA MET A 173 -19.32 4.83 -21.40
C MET A 173 -20.58 3.99 -21.20
N GLY A 174 -21.65 4.63 -20.73
CA GLY A 174 -22.88 3.96 -20.35
C GLY A 174 -22.76 3.14 -19.07
N LEU A 175 -23.89 2.56 -18.66
CA LEU A 175 -24.00 1.70 -17.48
C LEU A 175 -23.13 0.44 -17.58
N SER A 176 -22.82 -0.01 -18.80
CA SER A 176 -21.98 -1.17 -19.07
C SER A 176 -20.56 -1.04 -18.50
N ALA A 177 -20.04 0.17 -18.36
CA ALA A 177 -18.71 0.41 -17.77
C ALA A 177 -18.63 0.15 -16.27
N LEU A 178 -19.77 0.04 -15.58
CA LEU A 178 -19.80 -0.33 -14.16
C LEU A 178 -19.51 -1.81 -13.93
N ALA A 179 -19.82 -2.69 -14.90
CA ALA A 179 -19.63 -4.12 -14.74
C ALA A 179 -18.14 -4.50 -14.58
N PRO A 180 -17.20 -4.00 -15.40
CA PRO A 180 -15.77 -4.22 -15.18
C PRO A 180 -15.24 -3.67 -13.86
N LEU A 181 -15.75 -2.53 -13.40
CA LEU A 181 -15.39 -1.95 -12.10
C LEU A 181 -15.92 -2.81 -10.94
N GLY A 182 -17.15 -3.32 -11.04
CA GLY A 182 -17.71 -4.28 -10.09
C GLY A 182 -16.91 -5.58 -10.06
N TYR A 183 -16.52 -6.10 -11.23
CA TYR A 183 -15.67 -7.28 -11.35
C TYR A 183 -14.31 -7.05 -10.67
N PHE A 184 -13.69 -5.88 -10.87
CA PHE A 184 -12.47 -5.51 -10.18
C PHE A 184 -12.64 -5.49 -8.66
N ILE A 185 -13.73 -4.91 -8.13
CA ILE A 185 -14.01 -4.91 -6.68
C ILE A 185 -14.09 -6.34 -6.16
N VAL A 186 -14.88 -7.19 -6.82
CA VAL A 186 -15.05 -8.60 -6.41
C VAL A 186 -13.72 -9.33 -6.41
N LEU A 187 -12.89 -9.15 -7.45
CA LEU A 187 -11.56 -9.75 -7.50
C LEU A 187 -10.63 -9.21 -6.41
N ALA A 188 -10.65 -7.91 -6.14
CA ALA A 188 -9.82 -7.32 -5.09
C ALA A 188 -10.18 -7.90 -3.71
N TYR A 189 -11.46 -7.96 -3.38
CA TYR A 189 -11.95 -8.58 -2.15
C TYR A 189 -11.67 -10.08 -2.08
N GLY A 190 -11.88 -10.81 -3.18
CA GLY A 190 -11.55 -12.24 -3.27
C GLY A 190 -10.06 -12.50 -3.06
N THR A 191 -9.19 -11.66 -3.63
CA THR A 191 -7.73 -11.76 -3.47
C THR A 191 -7.32 -11.47 -2.03
N MET A 192 -7.89 -10.43 -1.42
CA MET A 192 -7.66 -10.09 -0.02
C MET A 192 -8.10 -11.20 0.94
N LEU A 193 -9.27 -11.80 0.70
CA LEU A 193 -9.76 -12.95 1.48
C LEU A 193 -8.87 -14.18 1.29
N LEU A 194 -8.44 -14.47 0.06
CA LEU A 194 -7.51 -15.55 -0.23
C LEU A 194 -6.16 -15.32 0.47
N PHE A 195 -5.66 -14.08 0.50
CA PHE A 195 -4.45 -13.74 1.24
C PHE A 195 -4.57 -14.00 2.75
N ILE A 196 -5.68 -13.57 3.36
CA ILE A 196 -5.95 -13.84 4.78
C ILE A 196 -6.07 -15.35 5.04
N LEU A 197 -6.95 -16.04 4.32
CA LEU A 197 -7.27 -17.44 4.63
C LEU A 197 -6.12 -18.40 4.31
N VAL A 198 -5.41 -18.16 3.21
CA VAL A 198 -4.37 -19.07 2.73
C VAL A 198 -3.00 -18.67 3.27
N PHE A 199 -2.52 -17.47 2.93
CA PHE A 199 -1.14 -17.08 3.26
C PHE A 199 -0.98 -16.72 4.74
N MET A 200 -1.83 -15.85 5.28
CA MET A 200 -1.80 -15.58 6.73
C MET A 200 -2.19 -16.82 7.55
N GLY A 201 -3.15 -17.62 7.06
CA GLY A 201 -3.52 -18.89 7.69
C GLY A 201 -2.39 -19.91 7.75
N LEU A 202 -1.61 -20.04 6.67
CA LEU A 202 -0.42 -20.89 6.62
C LEU A 202 0.62 -20.41 7.65
N VAL A 203 0.91 -19.11 7.65
CA VAL A 203 1.86 -18.51 8.60
C VAL A 203 1.40 -18.73 10.05
N ALA A 204 0.13 -18.49 10.38
CA ALA A 204 -0.40 -18.76 11.71
C ALA A 204 -0.20 -20.22 12.13
N ARG A 205 -0.47 -21.16 11.22
CA ARG A 205 -0.29 -22.60 11.45
C ARG A 205 1.18 -22.98 11.66
N LEU A 206 2.10 -22.39 10.90
CA LEU A 206 3.54 -22.61 11.06
C LEU A 206 4.05 -22.17 12.44
N PHE A 207 3.49 -21.10 12.99
CA PHE A 207 3.82 -20.61 14.34
C PHE A 207 2.90 -21.20 15.44
N GLY A 208 2.10 -22.21 15.12
CA GLY A 208 1.35 -22.99 16.11
C GLY A 208 0.19 -22.24 16.77
N PHE A 209 -0.52 -21.37 16.03
CA PHE A 209 -1.80 -20.81 16.49
C PHE A 209 -2.84 -20.78 15.35
N ARG A 210 -4.12 -20.61 15.71
CA ARG A 210 -5.20 -20.60 14.73
C ARG A 210 -5.51 -19.17 14.31
N LEU A 211 -5.50 -18.90 13.01
CA LEU A 211 -5.89 -17.59 12.48
C LEU A 211 -7.29 -17.17 12.97
N TRP A 212 -8.21 -18.11 13.10
CA TRP A 212 -9.56 -17.85 13.59
C TRP A 212 -9.60 -17.28 15.01
N GLU A 213 -8.70 -17.69 15.89
CA GLU A 213 -8.61 -17.15 17.26
C GLU A 213 -8.19 -15.69 17.23
N LEU A 214 -7.19 -15.36 16.39
CA LEU A 214 -6.77 -13.99 16.16
C LEU A 214 -7.91 -13.14 15.59
N LEU A 215 -8.62 -13.64 14.58
CA LEU A 215 -9.73 -12.92 13.95
C LEU A 215 -10.88 -12.64 14.94
N VAL A 216 -11.21 -13.58 15.83
CA VAL A 216 -12.21 -13.37 16.89
C VAL A 216 -11.77 -12.26 17.84
N VAL A 217 -10.49 -12.23 18.21
CA VAL A 217 -9.94 -11.20 19.11
C VAL A 217 -10.03 -9.80 18.51
N ILE A 218 -9.63 -9.65 17.24
CA ILE A 218 -9.52 -8.35 16.57
C ILE A 218 -10.74 -7.97 15.74
N LYS A 219 -11.86 -8.70 15.85
CA LYS A 219 -13.04 -8.49 14.99
C LYS A 219 -13.53 -7.04 15.02
N ASP A 220 -13.55 -6.41 16.20
CA ASP A 220 -14.05 -5.05 16.36
C ASP A 220 -13.12 -4.03 15.70
N GLU A 221 -11.81 -4.26 15.78
CA GLU A 221 -10.77 -3.43 15.18
C GLU A 221 -10.77 -3.62 13.67
N ALA A 222 -10.93 -4.84 13.16
CA ALA A 222 -11.09 -5.10 11.74
C ALA A 222 -12.35 -4.42 11.18
N VAL A 223 -13.48 -4.46 11.90
CA VAL A 223 -14.72 -3.76 11.51
C VAL A 223 -14.55 -2.24 11.59
N LEU A 224 -13.87 -1.73 12.63
CA LEU A 224 -13.59 -0.31 12.78
C LEU A 224 -12.71 0.18 11.63
N ALA A 225 -11.61 -0.51 11.33
CA ALA A 225 -10.73 -0.21 10.20
C ALA A 225 -11.46 -0.32 8.86
N PHE A 226 -12.30 -1.33 8.66
CA PHE A 226 -13.13 -1.47 7.47
C PHE A 226 -14.04 -0.25 7.28
N SER A 227 -14.70 0.18 8.35
CA SER A 227 -15.66 1.29 8.31
C SER A 227 -14.96 2.64 8.09
N THR A 228 -13.88 2.89 8.84
CA THR A 228 -13.16 4.17 8.80
C THR A 228 -12.19 4.28 7.64
N ALA A 229 -11.77 3.15 7.05
CA ALA A 229 -10.62 3.05 6.14
C ALA A 229 -9.34 3.68 6.72
N SER A 230 -9.16 3.55 8.04
CA SER A 230 -7.94 3.98 8.73
C SER A 230 -7.46 2.89 9.68
N SER A 231 -6.24 2.39 9.45
CA SER A 231 -5.57 1.48 10.38
C SER A 231 -5.24 2.22 11.68
N GLU A 232 -4.81 3.47 11.57
CA GLU A 232 -4.41 4.33 12.70
C GLU A 232 -5.55 4.52 13.72
N ALA A 233 -6.80 4.60 13.26
CA ALA A 233 -7.98 4.67 14.13
C ALA A 233 -8.12 3.47 15.08
N THR A 234 -7.49 2.34 14.77
CA THR A 234 -7.53 1.11 15.57
C THR A 234 -6.31 0.90 16.46
N LEU A 235 -5.24 1.70 16.26
CA LEU A 235 -3.93 1.47 16.86
C LEU A 235 -3.96 1.30 18.39
N PRO A 236 -4.60 2.19 19.18
CA PRO A 236 -4.57 2.07 20.65
C PRO A 236 -5.30 0.82 21.13
N ARG A 237 -6.43 0.50 20.49
CA ARG A 237 -7.24 -0.69 20.82
C ARG A 237 -6.52 -1.97 20.45
N LEU A 238 -5.81 -1.97 19.32
CA LEU A 238 -5.09 -3.14 18.85
C LEU A 238 -3.89 -3.47 19.75
N ILE A 239 -3.17 -2.44 20.21
CA ILE A 239 -2.08 -2.60 21.20
C ILE A 239 -2.62 -3.24 22.49
N ASP A 240 -3.70 -2.68 23.05
CA ASP A 240 -4.31 -3.23 24.27
C ASP A 240 -4.81 -4.68 24.09
N LYS A 241 -5.48 -4.99 22.97
CA LYS A 241 -5.98 -6.34 22.70
C LYS A 241 -4.87 -7.35 22.44
N MET A 242 -3.81 -6.99 21.73
CA MET A 242 -2.69 -7.91 21.47
C MET A 242 -1.87 -8.22 22.72
N ASP A 243 -1.74 -7.24 23.63
CA ASP A 243 -1.18 -7.51 24.95
C ASP A 243 -2.08 -8.47 25.74
N LYS A 244 -3.38 -8.20 25.81
CA LYS A 244 -4.36 -9.11 26.45
C LYS A 244 -4.38 -10.50 25.83
N PHE A 245 -4.14 -10.60 24.53
CA PHE A 245 -4.10 -11.87 23.80
C PHE A 245 -2.83 -12.69 24.07
N GLY A 246 -1.79 -12.12 24.68
CA GLY A 246 -0.64 -12.88 25.17
C GLY A 246 0.74 -12.36 24.73
N VAL A 247 0.82 -11.38 23.83
CA VAL A 247 2.12 -10.85 23.36
C VAL A 247 2.64 -9.79 24.34
N SER A 248 3.94 -9.76 24.62
CA SER A 248 4.52 -8.75 25.52
C SER A 248 4.30 -7.32 25.03
N GLN A 249 4.10 -6.39 25.98
CA GLN A 249 3.93 -4.96 25.69
C GLN A 249 5.07 -4.37 24.84
N GLY A 250 6.32 -4.82 25.06
CA GLY A 250 7.48 -4.37 24.30
C GLY A 250 7.38 -4.72 22.81
N ILE A 251 6.98 -5.96 22.49
CA ILE A 251 6.80 -6.38 21.10
C ILE A 251 5.56 -5.73 20.49
N VAL A 252 4.45 -5.66 21.22
CA VAL A 252 3.21 -5.06 20.71
C VAL A 252 3.40 -3.58 20.37
N SER A 253 3.97 -2.81 21.29
CA SER A 253 4.20 -1.37 21.14
C SER A 253 5.24 -1.03 20.06
N PHE A 254 6.02 -2.02 19.61
CA PHE A 254 6.97 -1.86 18.54
C PHE A 254 6.42 -2.35 17.19
N VAL A 255 5.95 -3.60 17.13
CA VAL A 255 5.57 -4.26 15.87
C VAL A 255 4.32 -3.64 15.25
N ILE A 256 3.29 -3.31 16.03
CA ILE A 256 2.05 -2.75 15.46
C ILE A 256 2.29 -1.36 14.83
N PRO A 257 2.88 -0.37 15.55
CA PRO A 257 3.12 0.93 14.93
C PRO A 257 4.05 0.85 13.72
N THR A 258 5.11 0.04 13.80
CA THR A 258 6.03 -0.17 12.66
C THR A 258 5.30 -0.80 11.47
N GLY A 259 4.43 -1.78 11.74
CA GLY A 259 3.66 -2.47 10.71
C GLY A 259 2.68 -1.57 9.96
N TYR A 260 2.10 -0.57 10.62
CA TYR A 260 1.20 0.39 9.95
C TYR A 260 1.90 1.29 8.93
N THR A 261 3.24 1.28 8.93
CA THR A 261 4.07 2.05 8.02
C THR A 261 4.84 1.16 7.02
N PHE A 262 5.12 -0.09 7.38
CA PHE A 262 5.99 -0.99 6.60
C PHE A 262 5.32 -2.28 6.12
N ASN A 263 4.12 -2.61 6.63
CA ASN A 263 3.38 -3.85 6.35
C ASN A 263 1.90 -3.56 6.04
N LEU A 264 1.69 -2.96 4.88
CA LEU A 264 0.37 -2.62 4.35
C LEU A 264 -0.03 -3.63 3.27
N ASP A 265 -0.15 -4.90 3.66
CA ASP A 265 -0.35 -6.03 2.75
C ASP A 265 -1.62 -5.91 1.89
N GLY A 266 -2.74 -5.47 2.47
CA GLY A 266 -3.98 -5.22 1.73
C GLY A 266 -3.80 -4.11 0.70
N SER A 267 -3.07 -3.06 1.07
CA SER A 267 -2.74 -1.97 0.15
C SER A 267 -1.86 -2.45 -1.00
N ALA A 268 -0.90 -3.32 -0.71
CA ALA A 268 0.00 -3.91 -1.69
C ALA A 268 -0.72 -4.83 -2.69
N ILE A 269 -1.68 -5.65 -2.23
CA ILE A 269 -2.57 -6.44 -3.09
C ILE A 269 -3.36 -5.51 -4.02
N TYR A 270 -4.00 -4.48 -3.46
CA TYR A 270 -4.78 -3.54 -4.25
C TYR A 270 -3.92 -2.82 -5.28
N GLN A 271 -2.77 -2.28 -4.88
CA GLN A 271 -1.93 -1.47 -5.76
C GLN A 271 -1.39 -2.28 -6.94
N SER A 272 -0.96 -3.51 -6.70
CA SER A 272 -0.47 -4.40 -7.75
C SER A 272 -1.58 -4.84 -8.72
N LEU A 273 -2.74 -5.22 -8.19
CA LEU A 273 -3.89 -5.59 -9.01
C LEU A 273 -4.43 -4.40 -9.81
N ALA A 274 -4.52 -3.22 -9.18
CA ALA A 274 -4.95 -1.96 -9.79
C ALA A 274 -4.00 -1.49 -10.89
N ALA A 275 -2.69 -1.57 -10.66
CA ALA A 275 -1.69 -1.21 -11.66
C ALA A 275 -1.81 -2.09 -12.92
N LEU A 276 -1.99 -3.41 -12.75
CA LEU A 276 -2.24 -4.31 -13.87
C LEU A 276 -3.58 -4.05 -14.55
N PHE A 277 -4.65 -3.83 -13.78
CA PHE A 277 -5.97 -3.49 -14.30
C PHE A 277 -5.89 -2.25 -15.20
N LEU A 278 -5.23 -1.19 -14.74
CA LEU A 278 -5.07 0.03 -15.53
C LEU A 278 -4.18 -0.21 -16.76
N ALA A 279 -3.07 -0.93 -16.62
CA ALA A 279 -2.24 -1.26 -17.77
C ALA A 279 -3.04 -2.03 -18.85
N GLN A 280 -3.83 -3.03 -18.44
CA GLN A 280 -4.72 -3.78 -19.32
C GLN A 280 -5.79 -2.90 -19.97
N ALA A 281 -6.44 -2.02 -19.22
CA ALA A 281 -7.48 -1.12 -19.73
C ALA A 281 -6.94 -0.07 -20.73
N TYR A 282 -5.64 0.23 -20.65
CA TYR A 282 -4.92 1.06 -21.61
C TYR A 282 -4.21 0.24 -22.70
N ASN A 283 -4.48 -1.06 -22.83
CA ASN A 283 -3.80 -1.94 -23.79
C ASN A 283 -2.26 -1.89 -23.68
N ILE A 284 -1.74 -1.58 -22.50
CA ILE A 284 -0.30 -1.60 -22.19
C ILE A 284 0.05 -3.01 -21.74
N HIS A 285 0.73 -3.74 -22.62
CA HIS A 285 1.25 -5.05 -22.28
C HIS A 285 2.51 -4.92 -21.41
N LEU A 286 2.40 -5.31 -20.14
CA LEU A 286 3.56 -5.38 -19.24
C LEU A 286 4.26 -6.73 -19.38
N SER A 287 5.47 -6.69 -19.92
CA SER A 287 6.39 -7.84 -19.91
C SER A 287 6.70 -8.29 -18.48
N LEU A 288 7.15 -9.55 -18.32
CA LEU A 288 7.54 -10.08 -17.00
C LEU A 288 8.59 -9.20 -16.31
N GLY A 289 9.55 -8.66 -17.07
CA GLY A 289 10.55 -7.73 -16.53
C GLY A 289 9.93 -6.44 -15.98
N GLN A 290 8.98 -5.84 -16.70
CA GLN A 290 8.25 -4.66 -16.23
C GLN A 290 7.37 -4.95 -15.02
N GLN A 291 6.79 -6.16 -14.92
CA GLN A 291 6.04 -6.57 -13.73
C GLN A 291 6.94 -6.78 -12.51
N ILE A 292 8.16 -7.29 -12.70
CA ILE A 292 9.17 -7.35 -11.63
C ILE A 292 9.59 -5.94 -11.21
N THR A 293 9.82 -5.02 -12.16
CA THR A 293 10.08 -3.61 -11.85
C THR A 293 8.93 -2.99 -11.06
N LEU A 294 7.68 -3.23 -11.49
CA LEU A 294 6.48 -2.78 -10.79
C LEU A 294 6.44 -3.33 -9.35
N LEU A 295 6.76 -4.61 -9.17
CA LEU A 295 6.85 -5.23 -7.85
C LEU A 295 7.87 -4.50 -6.96
N VAL A 296 9.08 -4.26 -7.46
CA VAL A 296 10.14 -3.55 -6.71
C VAL A 296 9.74 -2.12 -6.37
N VAL A 297 9.15 -1.39 -7.33
CA VAL A 297 8.66 -0.03 -7.10
C VAL A 297 7.58 -0.04 -6.02
N LEU A 298 6.62 -0.97 -6.08
CA LEU A 298 5.57 -1.11 -5.05
C LEU A 298 6.14 -1.47 -3.68
N MET A 299 7.12 -2.38 -3.61
CA MET A 299 7.79 -2.71 -2.35
C MET A 299 8.41 -1.47 -1.70
N ILE A 300 9.13 -0.66 -2.49
CA ILE A 300 9.78 0.56 -2.01
C ILE A 300 8.76 1.63 -1.64
N THR A 301 7.84 1.95 -2.56
CA THR A 301 6.85 3.03 -2.39
C THR A 301 5.78 2.74 -1.35
N SER A 302 5.60 1.48 -0.97
CA SER A 302 4.73 1.12 0.15
C SER A 302 5.31 1.41 1.53
N LYS A 303 6.62 1.66 1.65
CA LYS A 303 7.26 1.93 2.94
C LYS A 303 7.14 3.41 3.30
N GLY A 304 6.83 3.69 4.56
CA GLY A 304 6.68 5.07 5.03
C GLY A 304 5.27 5.63 4.84
N MET A 305 4.34 4.87 4.26
CA MET A 305 2.95 5.30 4.10
C MET A 305 2.23 5.34 5.44
N ALA A 306 1.40 6.36 5.69
CA ALA A 306 0.49 6.35 6.83
C ALA A 306 -0.76 5.49 6.57
N GLY A 307 -1.29 4.90 7.64
CA GLY A 307 -2.55 4.14 7.64
C GLY A 307 -3.80 5.02 7.62
N VAL A 308 -3.85 6.01 6.72
CA VAL A 308 -4.96 6.97 6.57
C VAL A 308 -5.73 6.76 5.26
N PRO A 309 -7.00 7.19 5.19
CA PRO A 309 -7.83 7.03 3.99
C PRO A 309 -7.17 7.63 2.75
N GLY A 310 -7.23 6.92 1.63
CA GLY A 310 -6.68 7.38 0.34
C GLY A 310 -5.15 7.34 0.20
N ALA A 311 -4.38 7.01 1.24
CA ALA A 311 -2.92 6.93 1.16
C ALA A 311 -2.44 5.93 0.11
N SER A 312 -3.08 4.76 0.02
CA SER A 312 -2.68 3.75 -0.98
C SER A 312 -3.03 4.15 -2.41
N PHE A 313 -4.04 5.01 -2.60
CA PHE A 313 -4.38 5.58 -3.91
C PHE A 313 -3.32 6.60 -4.37
N VAL A 314 -2.80 7.40 -3.44
CA VAL A 314 -1.66 8.31 -3.69
C VAL A 314 -0.43 7.53 -4.16
N VAL A 315 -0.11 6.42 -3.49
CA VAL A 315 1.01 5.58 -3.90
C VAL A 315 0.75 4.84 -5.21
N LEU A 316 -0.48 4.36 -5.44
CA LEU A 316 -0.85 3.81 -6.74
C LEU A 316 -0.59 4.82 -7.87
N LEU A 317 -0.97 6.09 -7.69
CA LEU A 317 -0.71 7.16 -8.65
C LEU A 317 0.79 7.34 -8.91
N ALA A 318 1.61 7.31 -7.86
CA ALA A 318 3.06 7.35 -8.00
C ALA A 318 3.61 6.15 -8.77
N THR A 319 3.06 4.96 -8.55
CA THR A 319 3.55 3.73 -9.19
C THR A 319 3.12 3.63 -10.65
N VAL A 320 1.87 3.92 -11.00
CA VAL A 320 1.35 3.66 -12.35
C VAL A 320 2.00 4.55 -13.41
N SER A 321 2.45 5.76 -13.05
CA SER A 321 3.22 6.62 -13.94
C SER A 321 4.56 5.99 -14.35
N THR A 322 5.18 5.18 -13.47
CA THR A 322 6.44 4.50 -13.75
C THR A 322 6.34 3.41 -14.81
N ILE A 323 5.14 2.87 -15.02
CA ILE A 323 4.85 1.84 -16.02
C ILE A 323 4.16 2.40 -17.27
N GLY A 324 4.15 3.74 -17.43
CA GLY A 324 3.61 4.42 -18.61
C GLY A 324 2.09 4.53 -18.66
N VAL A 325 1.39 4.21 -17.57
CA VAL A 325 -0.06 4.43 -17.48
C VAL A 325 -0.31 5.91 -17.20
N PRO A 326 -1.13 6.60 -18.01
CA PRO A 326 -1.38 8.02 -17.81
C PRO A 326 -2.22 8.26 -16.55
N MET A 327 -2.03 9.43 -15.93
CA MET A 327 -2.75 9.78 -14.70
C MET A 327 -4.27 9.87 -14.91
N SER A 328 -4.74 10.11 -16.14
CA SER A 328 -6.15 10.06 -16.49
C SER A 328 -6.76 8.69 -16.21
N GLY A 329 -5.99 7.60 -16.27
CA GLY A 329 -6.47 6.26 -15.97
C GLY A 329 -6.93 6.08 -14.54
N LEU A 330 -6.38 6.85 -13.62
CA LEU A 330 -6.78 6.81 -12.22
C LEU A 330 -8.17 7.38 -11.98
N THR A 331 -8.70 8.20 -12.90
CA THR A 331 -10.08 8.71 -12.80
C THR A 331 -11.09 7.56 -12.77
N PHE A 332 -10.82 6.48 -13.51
CA PHE A 332 -11.66 5.30 -13.58
C PHE A 332 -11.72 4.53 -12.27
N ILE A 333 -10.56 4.30 -11.64
CA ILE A 333 -10.49 3.50 -10.41
C ILE A 333 -10.77 4.34 -9.16
N ALA A 334 -10.55 5.66 -9.22
CA ALA A 334 -10.86 6.60 -8.14
C ALA A 334 -12.31 6.51 -7.67
N GLY A 335 -13.25 6.27 -8.60
CA GLY A 335 -14.67 6.13 -8.27
C GLY A 335 -14.97 4.94 -7.35
N ILE A 336 -14.16 3.89 -7.41
CA ILE A 336 -14.33 2.68 -6.61
C ILE A 336 -13.31 2.53 -5.49
N ASP A 337 -12.26 3.37 -5.46
CA ASP A 337 -11.17 3.27 -4.48
C ASP A 337 -11.71 3.23 -3.05
N ARG A 338 -12.70 4.09 -2.72
CA ARG A 338 -13.27 4.14 -1.38
C ARG A 338 -13.86 2.80 -0.92
N LEU A 339 -14.47 2.04 -1.82
CA LEU A 339 -15.06 0.73 -1.53
C LEU A 339 -13.99 -0.32 -1.30
N VAL A 340 -12.90 -0.28 -2.07
CA VAL A 340 -11.77 -1.21 -1.91
C VAL A 340 -10.90 -0.81 -0.70
N ASP A 341 -10.88 0.48 -0.34
CA ASP A 341 -10.13 1.04 0.79
C ASP A 341 -10.54 0.42 2.13
N MET A 342 -11.84 0.13 2.26
CA MET A 342 -12.40 -0.54 3.44
C MET A 342 -11.76 -1.92 3.64
N GLY A 343 -11.77 -2.75 2.59
CA GLY A 343 -11.19 -4.09 2.60
C GLY A 343 -9.69 -4.07 2.86
N ARG A 344 -8.93 -3.23 2.12
CA ARG A 344 -7.47 -3.20 2.25
C ARG A 344 -7.02 -2.79 3.65
N THR A 345 -7.72 -1.83 4.27
CA THR A 345 -7.41 -1.37 5.62
C THR A 345 -7.67 -2.48 6.65
N ALA A 346 -8.77 -3.21 6.53
CA ALA A 346 -9.04 -4.35 7.40
C ALA A 346 -7.96 -5.43 7.28
N VAL A 347 -7.52 -5.76 6.06
CA VAL A 347 -6.42 -6.72 5.83
C VAL A 347 -5.13 -6.24 6.48
N ASN A 348 -4.81 -4.95 6.38
CA ASN A 348 -3.63 -4.37 7.03
C ASN A 348 -3.68 -4.55 8.56
N VAL A 349 -4.85 -4.33 9.18
CA VAL A 349 -5.04 -4.56 10.62
C VAL A 349 -4.83 -6.04 10.98
N VAL A 350 -5.40 -6.96 10.21
CA VAL A 350 -5.22 -8.40 10.43
C VAL A 350 -3.76 -8.80 10.28
N GLY A 351 -3.09 -8.35 9.21
CA GLY A 351 -1.70 -8.69 8.92
C GLY A 351 -0.73 -8.20 9.99
N ASN A 352 -0.94 -6.99 10.49
CA ASN A 352 -0.12 -6.43 11.58
C ASN A 352 -0.36 -7.14 12.91
N SER A 353 -1.61 -7.53 13.20
CA SER A 353 -1.92 -8.35 14.37
C SER A 353 -1.25 -9.73 14.29
N LEU A 354 -1.26 -10.34 13.09
CA LEU A 354 -0.59 -11.61 12.83
C LEU A 354 0.92 -11.48 13.04
N ALA A 355 1.52 -10.42 12.50
CA ALA A 355 2.93 -10.13 12.67
C ALA A 355 3.32 -10.06 14.14
N THR A 356 2.53 -9.35 14.95
CA THR A 356 2.78 -9.20 16.40
C THR A 356 2.80 -10.55 17.12
N VAL A 357 1.86 -11.46 16.81
CA VAL A 357 1.84 -12.81 17.41
C VAL A 357 3.01 -13.65 16.91
N VAL A 358 3.31 -13.61 15.61
CA VAL A 358 4.43 -14.35 15.01
C VAL A 358 5.77 -13.93 15.62
N ILE A 359 6.02 -12.62 15.72
CA ILE A 359 7.25 -12.09 16.33
C ILE A 359 7.29 -12.44 17.81
N GLY A 360 6.18 -12.26 18.54
CA GLY A 360 6.05 -12.65 19.96
C GLY A 360 6.42 -14.10 20.21
N LYS A 361 5.85 -15.03 19.44
CA LYS A 361 6.18 -16.45 19.54
C LYS A 361 7.63 -16.75 19.15
N SER A 362 8.13 -16.10 18.10
CA SER A 362 9.52 -16.29 17.65
C SER A 362 10.58 -15.80 18.64
N GLU A 363 10.19 -14.90 19.56
CA GLU A 363 11.02 -14.35 20.63
C GLU A 363 10.73 -14.98 22.00
N HIS A 364 9.83 -15.97 22.06
CA HIS A 364 9.37 -16.58 23.32
C HIS A 364 8.71 -15.61 24.30
N GLU A 365 8.13 -14.53 23.77
CA GLU A 365 7.42 -13.49 24.52
C GLU A 365 5.90 -13.54 24.26
N PHE A 366 5.37 -14.76 24.10
CA PHE A 366 3.96 -15.05 23.95
C PHE A 366 3.48 -15.99 25.06
N SER A 367 2.51 -15.53 25.86
CA SER A 367 1.89 -16.32 26.93
C SER A 367 0.65 -17.07 26.42
N GLU A 368 0.79 -18.38 26.23
CA GLU A 368 -0.31 -19.28 25.87
C GLU A 368 -1.44 -19.25 26.92
N GLU A 369 -1.08 -19.24 28.21
CA GLU A 369 -2.05 -19.20 29.31
C GLU A 369 -2.91 -17.92 29.27
N LYS A 370 -2.27 -16.75 29.08
CA LYS A 370 -2.97 -15.47 28.93
C LYS A 370 -3.88 -15.48 27.71
N SER A 371 -3.40 -16.05 26.59
CA SER A 371 -4.17 -16.19 25.36
C SER A 371 -5.45 -17.03 25.55
N GLN A 372 -5.32 -18.22 26.14
CA GLN A 372 -6.46 -19.11 26.37
C GLN A 372 -7.48 -18.51 27.34
N ALA A 373 -7.01 -17.86 28.43
CA ALA A 373 -7.88 -17.17 29.37
C ALA A 373 -8.66 -16.03 28.71
N TYR A 374 -8.00 -15.24 27.85
CA TYR A 374 -8.64 -14.13 27.16
C TYR A 374 -9.65 -14.62 26.10
N LEU A 375 -9.32 -15.67 25.35
CA LEU A 375 -10.25 -16.30 24.40
C LEU A 375 -11.49 -16.86 25.09
N ALA A 376 -11.34 -17.47 26.27
CA ALA A 376 -12.48 -17.94 27.06
C ALA A 376 -13.38 -16.77 27.50
N GLN A 377 -12.80 -15.64 27.94
CA GLN A 377 -13.56 -14.44 28.31
C GLN A 377 -14.35 -13.85 27.12
N ILE A 378 -13.77 -13.83 25.92
CA ILE A 378 -14.46 -13.33 24.73
C ILE A 378 -15.64 -14.25 24.37
N ARG A 379 -15.42 -15.57 24.35
CA ARG A 379 -16.49 -16.54 24.05
C ARG A 379 -17.65 -16.49 25.05
N HIS A 380 -17.36 -16.24 26.33
CA HIS A 380 -18.38 -16.06 27.36
C HIS A 380 -19.18 -14.75 27.25
N LYS A 381 -18.65 -13.73 26.57
CA LYS A 381 -19.39 -12.48 26.32
C LYS A 381 -20.28 -12.54 25.07
N GLU A 382 -20.05 -13.51 24.19
CA GLU A 382 -20.77 -13.69 22.92
C GLU A 382 -21.89 -14.74 23.01
N ALA A 383 -21.88 -15.59 24.04
CA ALA A 383 -22.95 -16.52 24.40
C ALA A 383 -23.96 -15.86 25.35
#